data_AF-M9R7Z7-F1
#
_entry.id   AF-M9R7Z7-F1
#
_cell.length_a   1.000
_cell.length_b   1.000
_cell.length_c   1.000
_cell.angle_alpha   90.00
_cell.angle_beta   90.00
_cell.angle_gamma   90.00
#
_symmetry.space_group_name_H-M   'P 1'
#
loop_
_entity.id
_entity.type
_entity.pdbx_description
1 polymer ?
#
loop_
_entity_poly.entity_id
_entity_poly.type
_entity_poly.pdbx_seq_one_letter_code
_entity_poly.pdbx_strand_id
1 'polypeptide(L)'
;MLRASFEAFVLDDGMYGIEVREENLGFDAIRAAILGDGHFLGSNHIFNAIERDYHCPTLADREQPRTWAEAGAQDAWARAKICTMDILATHKPSYLTPSQDSKICAACNILA
;
A
#
# COMPACT_ATOMS: atom_id res chain seq x y z
N MET A 1 -16.71 -12.44 16.35
CA MET A 1 -15.76 -11.65 17.17
C MET A 1 -15.13 -10.63 16.25
N LEU A 2 -15.40 -9.33 16.43
CA LEU A 2 -14.55 -8.30 15.82
C LEU A 2 -13.25 -8.27 16.63
N ARG A 3 -12.12 -8.57 15.99
CA ARG A 3 -10.79 -8.40 16.56
C ARG A 3 -10.10 -7.30 15.76
N ALA A 4 -9.75 -6.20 16.41
CA ALA A 4 -8.87 -5.19 15.85
C ALA A 4 -7.42 -5.62 16.11
N SER A 5 -6.60 -5.68 15.06
CA SER A 5 -5.14 -5.88 15.13
C SER A 5 -4.50 -4.79 14.27
N PHE A 6 -3.53 -4.09 14.85
CA PHE A 6 -2.84 -3.01 14.14
C PHE A 6 -2.05 -3.54 12.94
N GLU A 7 -1.45 -4.72 13.09
CA GLU A 7 -0.72 -5.39 12.03
C GLU A 7 -1.63 -5.79 10.87
N ALA A 8 -2.87 -6.23 11.16
CA ALA A 8 -3.86 -6.52 10.14
C ALA A 8 -4.26 -5.25 9.37
N PHE A 9 -4.43 -4.11 10.05
CA PHE A 9 -4.71 -2.84 9.37
C PHE A 9 -3.58 -2.40 8.43
N VAL A 10 -2.31 -2.60 8.81
CA VAL A 10 -1.17 -2.29 7.94
C VAL A 10 -1.07 -3.26 6.76
N LEU A 11 -1.41 -4.54 6.96
CA LEU A 11 -1.41 -5.53 5.89
C LEU A 11 -2.53 -5.32 4.87
N ASP A 12 -3.69 -4.80 5.30
CA ASP A 12 -4.86 -4.59 4.43
C ASP A 12 -4.77 -3.31 3.57
N ASP A 13 -3.74 -2.46 3.75
CA ASP A 13 -3.59 -1.16 3.07
C ASP A 13 -3.30 -1.24 1.55
N GLY A 14 -3.13 -2.45 1.01
CA GLY A 14 -2.79 -2.68 -0.41
C GLY A 14 -3.98 -3.06 -1.32
N MET A 15 -5.21 -3.09 -0.82
CA MET A 15 -6.37 -3.53 -1.61
C MET A 15 -6.98 -2.39 -2.44
N TYR A 16 -6.71 -2.41 -3.75
CA TYR A 16 -7.29 -1.49 -4.73
C TYR A 16 -8.21 -2.21 -5.72
N GLY A 17 -9.16 -1.46 -6.30
CA GLY A 17 -10.02 -1.94 -7.39
C GLY A 17 -9.34 -1.88 -8.76
N ILE A 18 -10.04 -2.38 -9.79
CA ILE A 18 -9.57 -2.37 -11.18
C ILE A 18 -10.47 -1.45 -12.02
N GLU A 19 -9.88 -0.52 -12.76
CA GLU A 19 -10.63 0.35 -13.68
C GLU A 19 -10.87 -0.33 -15.03
N VAL A 20 -12.15 -0.52 -15.37
CA VAL A 20 -12.56 -1.17 -16.63
C VAL A 20 -12.92 -0.12 -17.69
N ARG A 21 -12.03 0.07 -18.67
CA ARG A 21 -12.24 0.87 -19.88
C ARG A 21 -11.62 0.18 -21.08
N GLU A 22 -12.08 0.49 -22.29
CA GLU A 22 -11.60 -0.13 -23.53
C GLU A 22 -10.07 -0.04 -23.70
N GLU A 23 -9.50 1.13 -23.40
CA GLU A 23 -8.05 1.36 -23.37
C GLU A 23 -7.30 0.47 -22.36
N ASN A 24 -7.90 0.14 -21.21
CA ASN A 24 -7.30 -0.69 -20.16
C ASN A 24 -7.40 -2.20 -20.45
N LEU A 25 -8.26 -2.60 -21.41
CA LEU A 25 -8.36 -4.00 -21.83
C LEU A 25 -7.16 -4.44 -22.69
N GLY A 26 -6.44 -3.49 -23.30
CA GLY A 26 -5.13 -3.75 -23.91
C GLY A 26 -5.14 -4.63 -25.17
N PHE A 27 -6.27 -4.75 -25.88
CA PHE A 27 -6.40 -5.64 -27.04
C PHE A 27 -5.37 -5.36 -28.14
N ASP A 28 -5.11 -4.09 -28.44
CA ASP A 28 -4.10 -3.72 -29.45
C ASP A 28 -2.69 -4.05 -28.98
N ALA A 29 -2.39 -3.89 -27.68
CA ALA A 29 -1.11 -4.27 -27.11
C ALA A 29 -0.90 -5.79 -27.15
N ILE A 30 -1.94 -6.59 -26.90
CA ILE A 30 -1.94 -8.05 -27.03
C ILE A 30 -1.63 -8.45 -28.47
N ARG A 31 -2.32 -7.84 -29.44
CA ARG A 31 -2.09 -8.11 -30.85
C ARG A 31 -0.67 -7.74 -31.27
N ALA A 32 -0.16 -6.60 -30.83
CA ALA A 32 1.20 -6.13 -31.12
C ALA A 32 2.27 -7.06 -30.52
N ALA A 33 2.09 -7.54 -29.30
CA ALA A 33 3.02 -8.48 -28.67
C ALA A 33 3.07 -9.83 -29.41
N ILE A 34 1.91 -10.37 -29.81
CA ILE A 34 1.83 -11.66 -30.52
C ILE A 34 2.44 -11.58 -31.92
N LEU A 35 2.22 -10.47 -32.63
CA LEU A 35 2.68 -10.29 -34.02
C LEU A 35 4.08 -9.66 -34.13
N GLY A 36 4.64 -9.18 -33.01
CA GLY A 36 5.91 -8.45 -32.94
C GLY A 36 6.89 -9.10 -31.96
N ASP A 37 7.30 -8.35 -30.94
CA ASP A 37 8.43 -8.66 -30.06
C ASP A 37 8.23 -9.89 -29.15
N GLY A 38 7.02 -10.46 -29.09
CA GLY A 38 6.71 -11.61 -28.23
C GLY A 38 6.58 -11.29 -26.74
N HIS A 39 6.72 -10.01 -26.35
CA HIS A 39 6.56 -9.55 -24.97
C HIS A 39 6.00 -8.13 -24.89
N PHE A 40 5.51 -7.76 -23.71
CA PHE A 40 4.82 -6.50 -23.47
C PHE A 40 5.73 -5.36 -22.96
N LEU A 41 6.96 -5.68 -22.54
CA LEU A 41 7.86 -4.80 -21.79
C LEU A 41 8.31 -3.54 -22.54
N GLY A 42 8.29 -3.55 -23.88
CA GLY A 42 8.65 -2.40 -24.71
C GLY A 42 7.45 -1.56 -25.16
N SER A 43 6.22 -1.97 -24.84
CA SER A 43 5.04 -1.29 -25.35
C SER A 43 4.70 -0.04 -24.54
N ASN A 44 4.38 1.06 -25.24
CA ASN A 44 3.91 2.29 -24.59
C ASN A 44 2.67 2.07 -23.71
N HIS A 45 1.83 1.10 -24.07
CA HIS A 45 0.67 0.70 -23.27
C HIS A 45 1.10 0.20 -21.87
N ILE A 46 2.15 -0.62 -21.79
CA ILE A 46 2.67 -1.13 -20.51
C ILE A 46 3.39 -0.05 -19.71
N PHE A 47 4.14 0.84 -20.35
CA PHE A 47 4.75 1.97 -19.66
C PHE A 47 3.68 2.83 -18.98
N ASN A 48 2.61 3.19 -19.70
CA ASN A 48 1.51 3.98 -19.15
C ASN A 48 0.75 3.23 -18.05
N ALA A 49 0.53 1.93 -18.21
CA ALA A 49 -0.14 1.11 -17.20
C ALA A 49 0.71 0.95 -15.92
N ILE A 50 2.03 0.84 -16.05
CA ILE A 50 2.93 0.79 -14.89
C ILE A 50 2.87 2.11 -14.12
N GLU A 51 2.98 3.24 -14.81
CA GLU A 51 2.93 4.55 -14.16
C GLU A 51 1.59 4.81 -13.46
N ARG A 52 0.48 4.33 -14.05
CA ARG A 52 -0.88 4.54 -13.53
C ARG A 52 -1.25 3.57 -12.41
N ASP A 53 -1.04 2.27 -12.61
CA ASP A 53 -1.66 1.22 -11.81
C ASP A 53 -0.68 0.40 -10.98
N TYR A 54 0.63 0.48 -11.26
CA TYR A 54 1.60 -0.34 -10.56
C TYR A 54 1.83 0.19 -9.14
N HIS A 55 1.00 -0.29 -8.22
CA HIS A 55 1.22 -0.09 -6.81
C HIS A 55 2.16 -1.17 -6.28
N CYS A 56 3.35 -0.75 -5.83
CA CYS A 56 4.25 -1.60 -5.06
C CYS A 56 3.88 -1.46 -3.58
N PRO A 57 3.30 -2.49 -2.92
CA PRO A 57 2.89 -2.38 -1.54
C PRO A 57 4.09 -2.07 -0.65
N THR A 58 3.97 -1.08 0.21
CA THR A 58 5.02 -0.62 1.14
C THR A 58 5.56 -1.75 2.03
N LEU A 59 4.70 -2.73 2.35
CA LEU A 59 5.06 -3.85 3.22
C LEU A 59 5.46 -5.14 2.47
N ALA A 60 5.25 -5.24 1.16
CA ALA A 60 5.63 -6.45 0.42
C ALA A 60 7.16 -6.55 0.30
N ASP A 61 7.72 -7.75 0.44
CA ASP A 61 9.14 -8.00 0.13
C ASP A 61 9.24 -8.52 -1.30
N ARG A 62 10.09 -7.90 -2.09
CA ARG A 62 10.36 -8.32 -3.48
C ARG A 62 11.84 -8.60 -3.71
N GLU A 63 12.62 -8.66 -2.63
CA GLU A 63 14.02 -9.06 -2.70
C GLU A 63 14.17 -10.47 -3.25
N GLN A 64 15.35 -10.72 -3.83
CA GLN A 64 15.68 -12.07 -4.27
C GLN A 64 15.71 -13.01 -3.05
N PRO A 65 15.28 -14.29 -3.19
CA PRO A 65 15.15 -15.20 -2.05
C PRO A 65 16.42 -15.33 -1.20
N ARG A 66 17.59 -15.23 -1.84
CA ARG A 66 18.88 -15.25 -1.16
C ARG A 66 19.11 -13.99 -0.32
N THR A 67 18.88 -12.81 -0.88
CA THR A 67 18.99 -11.53 -0.16
C THR A 67 18.03 -11.47 1.01
N TRP A 68 16.77 -11.91 0.80
CA TRP A 68 15.76 -11.99 1.87
C TRP A 68 16.22 -12.92 3.01
N ALA A 69 16.79 -14.08 2.68
CA ALA A 69 17.31 -15.02 3.67
C ALA A 69 18.50 -14.43 4.45
N GLU A 70 19.44 -13.78 3.75
CA GLU A 70 20.60 -13.11 4.36
C GLU A 70 20.17 -11.91 5.24
N ALA A 71 19.07 -11.24 4.90
CA ALA A 71 18.47 -10.15 5.68
C ALA A 71 17.64 -10.62 6.90
N GLY A 72 17.63 -11.91 7.21
CA GLY A 72 16.96 -12.46 8.39
C GLY A 72 15.56 -13.04 8.15
N ALA A 73 15.17 -13.23 6.88
CA ALA A 73 13.99 -14.00 6.48
C ALA A 73 12.68 -13.55 7.17
N GLN A 74 12.48 -12.23 7.28
CA GLN A 74 11.31 -11.69 7.96
C GLN A 74 10.03 -12.05 7.20
N ASP A 75 9.04 -12.58 7.93
CA ASP A 75 7.70 -12.78 7.40
C ASP A 75 6.89 -11.48 7.40
N ALA A 76 5.72 -11.52 6.76
CA ALA A 76 4.84 -10.36 6.64
C ALA A 76 4.38 -9.80 8.00
N TRP A 77 4.21 -10.65 9.02
CA TRP A 77 3.78 -10.24 10.35
C TRP A 77 4.89 -9.51 11.11
N ALA A 78 6.13 -10.02 11.04
CA ALA A 78 7.29 -9.39 11.64
C ALA A 78 7.49 -7.97 11.08
N ARG A 79 7.35 -7.82 9.75
CA ARG A 79 7.43 -6.51 9.09
C ARG A 79 6.26 -5.60 9.46
N ALA A 80 5.02 -6.12 9.48
CA ALA A 80 3.83 -5.34 9.87
C ALA A 80 3.97 -4.78 11.30
N LYS A 81 4.54 -5.57 12.21
CA LYS A 81 4.81 -5.16 13.59
C LYS A 81 5.82 -4.01 13.65
N ILE A 82 6.91 -4.08 12.89
CA ILE A 82 7.92 -3.00 12.83
C ILE A 82 7.26 -1.71 12.34
N CYS A 83 6.56 -1.77 11.21
CA CYS A 83 5.85 -0.61 10.64
C CYS A 83 4.82 -0.02 11.62
N THR A 84 4.06 -0.87 12.30
CA THR A 84 3.10 -0.45 13.33
C THR A 84 3.78 0.33 14.45
N MET A 85 4.90 -0.18 14.97
CA MET A 85 5.64 0.49 16.05
C MET A 85 6.19 1.85 15.59
N ASP A 86 6.68 1.94 14.36
CA ASP A 86 7.19 3.19 13.79
C ASP A 86 6.08 4.23 13.61
N ILE A 87 4.91 3.83 13.10
CA ILE A 87 3.74 4.71 12.97
C ILE A 87 3.30 5.22 14.34
N LEU A 88 3.17 4.34 15.34
CA LEU A 88 2.76 4.74 16.69
C LEU A 88 3.76 5.68 17.38
N ALA A 89 5.05 5.54 17.07
CA ALA A 89 6.09 6.39 17.64
C ALA A 89 6.14 7.78 16.96
N THR A 90 5.94 7.85 15.64
CA THR A 90 6.24 9.05 14.84
C THR A 90 5.02 9.86 14.42
N HIS A 91 3.86 9.22 14.24
CA HIS A 91 2.66 9.88 13.74
C HIS A 91 1.90 10.61 14.86
N LYS A 92 2.26 11.87 15.09
CA LYS A 92 1.57 12.78 16.03
C LYS A 92 0.92 13.97 15.31
N PRO A 93 -0.13 13.74 14.52
CA PRO A 93 -0.79 14.80 13.80
C PRO A 93 -1.53 15.76 14.74
N SER A 94 -1.42 17.06 14.48
CA SER A 94 -2.21 18.09 15.17
C SER A 94 -3.39 18.48 14.29
N TYR A 95 -4.52 17.79 14.45
CA TYR A 95 -5.74 18.05 13.68
C TYR A 95 -6.64 19.11 14.32
N LEU A 96 -6.46 19.37 15.61
CA LEU A 96 -7.30 20.28 16.38
C LEU A 96 -6.52 21.51 16.81
N THR A 97 -7.12 22.67 16.66
CA THR A 97 -6.64 23.87 17.35
C THR A 97 -6.86 23.71 18.87
N PRO A 98 -6.04 24.36 19.73
CA PRO A 98 -6.22 24.30 21.17
C PRO A 98 -7.63 24.69 21.64
N SER A 99 -8.29 25.61 20.92
CA SER A 99 -9.67 26.03 21.20
C SER A 99 -10.70 24.93 20.89
N GLN A 100 -10.50 24.17 19.80
CA GLN A 100 -11.37 23.04 19.45
C GLN A 100 -11.19 21.90 20.45
N ASP A 101 -9.95 21.58 20.80
CA ASP A 101 -9.62 20.54 21.78
C ASP A 101 -10.25 20.85 23.15
N SER A 102 -10.09 22.08 23.64
CA SER A 102 -10.70 22.53 24.90
C SER A 102 -12.23 22.41 24.91
N LYS A 103 -12.89 22.74 23.79
CA LYS A 103 -14.36 22.61 23.66
C LYS A 103 -14.81 21.14 23.71
N ILE A 104 -14.06 20.24 23.07
CA ILE A 104 -14.36 18.81 23.06
C ILE A 104 -14.14 18.20 24.45
N CYS A 105 -13.01 18.51 25.10
CA CYS A 105 -12.72 18.03 26.46
C CYS A 105 -13.80 18.47 27.46
N ALA A 106 -14.27 19.72 27.38
CA ALA A 106 -15.35 20.24 28.21
C ALA A 106 -16.70 19.55 27.94
N ALA A 107 -17.00 19.23 26.68
CA ALA A 107 -18.25 18.56 26.29
C ALA A 107 -18.28 17.07 26.66
N CYS A 108 -17.12 16.40 26.60
CA CYS A 108 -17.02 14.94 26.80
C CYS A 108 -16.62 14.51 28.22
N ASN A 109 -16.45 15.45 29.17
CA ASN A 109 -16.03 15.18 30.55
C ASN A 109 -14.75 14.32 30.65
N ILE A 110 -13.80 14.56 29.74
CA ILE A 110 -12.50 13.89 29.75
C ILE A 110 -11.60 14.72 30.68
N LEU A 111 -11.20 14.15 31.82
CA LEU A 111 -10.30 14.81 32.76
C LEU A 111 -8.94 15.04 32.09
N ALA A 112 -8.42 16.25 32.25
CA ALA A 112 -7.12 16.70 31.75
C ALA A 112 -5.95 15.98 32.43
#